data_AF-A0A8T3XBJ7-F1
#
_entry.id   AF-A0A8T3XBJ7-F1
#
_cell.length_a   1.000
_cell.length_b   1.000
_cell.length_c   1.000
_cell.angle_alpha   90.00
_cell.angle_beta   90.00
_cell.angle_gamma   90.00
#
_symmetry.space_group_name_H-M   'P 1'
#
loop_
_entity.id
_entity.type
_entity.pdbx_description
1 polymer ?
#
loop_
_entity_poly.entity_id
_entity_poly.type
_entity_poly.pdbx_seq_one_letter_code
_entity_poly.pdbx_strand_id
1 'polypeptide(L)'
;MKKNKANLIFYFLSTIFLMMLFSNVVMADVPEDIAKGTTSFIEGVKSFGGPVFEAILGSSETGNQFVIQILAFILATLIVYGILDSVNIFGGRSGLNFAVGAIVALIGIRFLPSGLLEAIALPSSALVAAIVLLVPFVIAFYIIEVKMEKYSIAGKLIWIALGIIIIFLWFNNMYTSSNQGWLVIYPIMAFACFIVLWKHGTIQKWIGKAKTDTSLEKTGNIERDRIVAKIKDLQTALAGAESNEERIRLNREIVELRKNLESI
;
A
#
# COMPACT_ATOMS: atom_id res chain seq x y z
N MET A 1 -25.15 17.88 26.00
CA MET A 1 -24.04 17.26 25.23
C MET A 1 -23.18 16.33 26.11
N LYS A 2 -23.67 15.13 26.48
CA LYS A 2 -22.92 14.14 27.30
C LYS A 2 -22.35 12.96 26.49
N LYS A 3 -22.19 13.10 25.16
CA LYS A 3 -21.98 11.97 24.24
C LYS A 3 -20.53 11.57 23.89
N ASN A 4 -19.47 12.20 24.43
CA ASN A 4 -18.11 11.96 23.90
C ASN A 4 -17.10 11.23 24.80
N LYS A 5 -17.40 10.94 26.07
CA LYS A 5 -16.40 10.28 26.95
C LYS A 5 -16.18 8.80 26.61
N ALA A 6 -17.24 8.07 26.27
CA ALA A 6 -17.15 6.66 25.88
C ALA A 6 -16.37 6.49 24.55
N ASN A 7 -16.61 7.37 23.58
CA ASN A 7 -15.89 7.36 22.31
C ASN A 7 -14.40 7.67 22.49
N LEU A 8 -14.05 8.59 23.40
CA LEU A 8 -12.65 8.93 23.68
C LEU A 8 -11.89 7.77 24.33
N ILE A 9 -12.52 7.04 25.25
CA ILE A 9 -11.94 5.82 25.85
C ILE A 9 -11.77 4.73 24.77
N PHE A 10 -12.75 4.57 23.88
CA PHE A 10 -12.65 3.63 22.77
C PHE A 10 -11.52 3.98 21.80
N TYR A 11 -11.38 5.25 21.39
CA TYR A 11 -10.28 5.69 20.53
C TYR A 11 -8.91 5.54 21.20
N PHE A 12 -8.83 5.80 22.50
CA PHE A 12 -7.62 5.61 23.28
C PHE A 12 -7.22 4.12 23.35
N LEU A 13 -8.16 3.25 23.70
CA LEU A 13 -7.94 1.79 23.72
C LEU A 13 -7.60 1.25 22.34
N SER A 14 -8.25 1.73 21.28
CA SER A 14 -7.95 1.35 19.90
C SER A 14 -6.56 1.82 19.46
N THR A 15 -6.12 3.01 19.90
CA THR A 15 -4.77 3.52 19.61
C THR A 15 -3.71 2.70 20.33
N ILE A 16 -3.93 2.38 21.62
CA ILE A 16 -3.06 1.49 22.39
C ILE A 16 -2.99 0.11 21.73
N PHE A 17 -4.14 -0.44 21.34
CA PHE A 17 -4.21 -1.73 20.67
C PHE A 17 -3.42 -1.71 19.35
N LEU A 18 -3.57 -0.68 18.52
CA LEU A 18 -2.80 -0.52 17.30
C LEU A 18 -1.30 -0.43 17.58
N MET A 19 -0.88 0.37 18.57
CA MET A 19 0.54 0.46 18.98
C MET A 19 1.09 -0.88 19.48
N MET A 20 0.29 -1.65 20.24
CA MET A 20 0.65 -3.00 20.69
C MET A 20 0.73 -4.01 19.53
N LEU A 21 -0.12 -3.88 18.51
CA LEU A 21 -0.01 -4.71 17.31
C LEU A 21 1.27 -4.43 16.54
N PHE A 22 1.67 -3.15 16.41
CA PHE A 22 2.94 -2.80 15.77
C PHE A 22 4.15 -3.29 16.56
N SER A 23 4.08 -3.29 17.89
CA SER A 23 5.14 -3.83 18.77
C SER A 23 5.43 -5.32 18.50
N ASN A 24 4.39 -6.14 18.27
CA ASN A 24 4.56 -7.57 18.02
C ASN A 24 5.15 -7.89 16.63
N VAL A 25 4.94 -7.03 15.63
CA VAL A 25 5.51 -7.21 14.28
C VAL A 25 7.01 -6.88 14.23
N VAL A 26 7.50 -6.11 15.21
CA VAL A 26 8.87 -5.59 15.26
C VAL A 26 9.88 -6.58 15.88
N MET A 27 9.45 -7.73 16.39
CA MET A 27 10.32 -8.64 17.15
C MET A 27 11.18 -9.61 16.32
N ALA A 28 11.14 -9.58 14.98
CA ALA A 28 11.77 -10.63 14.17
C ALA A 28 13.17 -10.34 13.60
N ASP A 29 13.66 -9.09 13.53
CA ASP A 29 15.06 -8.70 13.21
C ASP A 29 15.08 -7.22 12.83
N VAL A 30 14.84 -6.34 13.80
CA VAL A 30 14.76 -4.90 13.56
C VAL A 30 16.03 -4.24 14.10
N PRO A 31 16.55 -3.17 13.44
CA PRO A 31 17.64 -2.37 13.95
C PRO A 31 17.54 -2.13 15.46
N GLU A 32 18.67 -2.28 16.15
CA GLU A 32 18.78 -2.32 17.60
C GLU A 32 18.06 -1.15 18.30
N ASP A 33 18.00 0.02 17.66
CA ASP A 33 17.35 1.23 18.18
C ASP A 33 15.82 1.11 18.26
N ILE A 34 15.18 0.47 17.27
CA ILE A 34 13.72 0.26 17.28
C ILE A 34 13.37 -0.90 18.22
N ALA A 35 14.23 -1.92 18.28
CA ALA A 35 14.11 -2.99 19.27
C ALA A 35 14.16 -2.40 20.70
N LYS A 36 15.11 -1.50 20.98
CA LYS A 36 15.23 -0.76 22.25
C LYS A 36 13.99 0.08 22.57
N GLY A 37 13.42 0.78 21.58
CA GLY A 37 12.19 1.54 21.79
C GLY A 37 10.99 0.64 22.16
N THR A 38 10.91 -0.52 21.52
CA THR A 38 9.83 -1.49 21.75
C THR A 38 9.96 -2.18 23.10
N THR A 39 11.17 -2.62 23.47
CA THR A 39 11.45 -3.21 24.79
C THR A 39 11.22 -2.19 25.90
N SER A 40 11.66 -0.93 25.72
CA SER A 40 11.43 0.15 26.68
C SER A 40 9.94 0.44 26.89
N PHE A 41 9.12 0.38 25.83
CA PHE A 41 7.67 0.53 25.96
C PHE A 41 7.05 -0.66 26.71
N ILE A 42 7.44 -1.89 26.38
CA ILE A 42 6.96 -3.10 27.06
C ILE A 42 7.34 -3.05 28.55
N GLU A 43 8.56 -2.66 28.87
CA GLU A 43 9.03 -2.47 30.24
C GLU A 43 8.29 -1.33 30.95
N GLY A 44 7.95 -0.24 30.24
CA GLY A 44 7.11 0.83 30.77
C GLY A 44 5.70 0.35 31.12
N VAL A 45 5.06 -0.42 30.24
CA VAL A 45 3.75 -1.03 30.50
C VAL A 45 3.83 -2.04 31.64
N LYS A 46 4.88 -2.87 31.67
CA LYS A 46 5.09 -3.88 32.72
C LYS A 46 5.38 -3.24 34.07
N SER A 47 6.18 -2.19 34.14
CA SER A 47 6.48 -1.51 35.41
C SER A 47 5.27 -0.78 35.98
N PHE A 48 4.46 -0.14 35.12
CA PHE A 48 3.28 0.60 35.57
C PHE A 48 2.06 -0.30 35.84
N GLY A 49 1.74 -1.20 34.91
CA GLY A 49 0.54 -2.04 34.96
C GLY A 49 0.79 -3.45 35.47
N GLY A 50 2.04 -3.91 35.49
CA GLY A 50 2.43 -5.28 35.85
C GLY A 50 1.80 -5.79 37.13
N PRO A 51 1.95 -5.09 38.28
CA PRO A 51 1.40 -5.57 39.54
C PRO A 51 -0.11 -5.79 39.51
N VAL A 52 -0.84 -4.94 38.79
CA VAL A 52 -2.31 -5.05 38.66
C VAL A 52 -2.68 -6.20 37.74
N PHE A 53 -2.03 -6.30 36.58
CA PHE A 53 -2.31 -7.37 35.61
C PHE A 53 -1.84 -8.74 36.09
N GLU A 54 -0.70 -8.86 36.76
CA GLU A 54 -0.22 -10.11 37.34
C GLU A 54 -1.13 -10.59 38.49
N ALA A 55 -1.64 -9.67 39.32
CA ALA A 55 -2.61 -10.02 40.36
C ALA A 55 -3.94 -10.56 39.77
N ILE A 56 -4.35 -10.01 38.64
CA ILE A 56 -5.64 -10.30 37.99
C ILE A 56 -5.53 -11.54 37.08
N LEU A 57 -4.60 -11.52 36.13
CA LEU A 57 -4.39 -12.53 35.08
C LEU A 57 -3.51 -13.71 35.55
N GLY A 58 -2.71 -13.52 36.59
CA GLY A 58 -1.73 -14.51 37.07
C GLY A 58 -0.31 -14.19 36.64
N SER A 59 0.66 -14.86 37.28
CA SER A 59 2.09 -14.76 36.93
C SER A 59 2.37 -15.47 35.61
N SER A 60 2.93 -14.75 34.64
CA SER A 60 3.46 -15.32 33.40
C SER A 60 4.91 -15.77 33.58
N GLU A 61 5.28 -16.89 32.97
CA GLU A 61 6.66 -17.41 33.01
C GLU A 61 7.60 -16.58 32.13
N THR A 62 7.07 -15.98 31.06
CA THR A 62 7.85 -15.17 30.12
C THR A 62 7.24 -13.79 29.90
N GLY A 63 8.09 -12.80 29.57
CA GLY A 63 7.63 -11.44 29.24
C GLY A 63 6.71 -11.40 28.03
N ASN A 64 6.96 -12.24 27.02
CA ASN A 64 6.11 -12.33 25.83
C ASN A 64 4.73 -12.88 26.17
N GLN A 65 4.64 -13.93 26.99
CA GLN A 65 3.36 -14.50 27.40
C GLN A 65 2.49 -13.47 28.15
N PHE A 66 3.10 -12.64 28.99
CA PHE A 66 2.38 -11.57 29.70
C PHE A 66 1.73 -10.55 28.74
N VAL A 67 2.48 -10.12 27.72
CA VAL A 67 1.96 -9.19 26.69
C VAL A 67 0.82 -9.84 25.90
N ILE A 68 0.98 -11.10 25.49
CA ILE A 68 -0.05 -11.83 24.74
C ILE A 68 -1.31 -12.02 25.61
N GLN A 69 -1.18 -12.31 26.90
CA GLN A 69 -2.30 -12.40 27.84
C GLN A 69 -3.07 -11.09 27.98
N ILE A 70 -2.36 -9.95 28.12
CA ILE A 70 -2.99 -8.63 28.16
C ILE A 70 -3.73 -8.35 26.86
N LEU A 71 -3.10 -8.64 25.72
CA LEU A 71 -3.69 -8.40 24.41
C LEU A 71 -4.95 -9.25 24.21
N ALA A 72 -4.89 -10.53 24.55
CA ALA A 72 -6.03 -11.43 24.55
C ALA A 72 -7.14 -10.93 25.47
N PHE A 73 -6.80 -10.36 26.63
CA PHE A 73 -7.75 -9.83 27.60
C PHE A 73 -8.50 -8.62 27.08
N ILE A 74 -7.78 -7.67 26.49
CA ILE A 74 -8.38 -6.50 25.86
C ILE A 74 -9.28 -6.96 24.71
N LEU A 75 -8.81 -7.86 23.86
CA LEU A 75 -9.57 -8.35 22.71
C LEU A 75 -10.85 -9.07 23.12
N ALA A 76 -10.76 -10.03 24.06
CA ALA A 76 -11.91 -10.75 24.58
C ALA A 76 -12.90 -9.80 25.26
N THR A 77 -12.41 -8.83 26.04
CA THR A 77 -13.26 -7.81 26.67
C THR A 77 -14.03 -7.00 25.62
N LEU A 78 -13.36 -6.56 24.55
CA LEU A 78 -13.99 -5.79 23.48
C LEU A 78 -15.04 -6.61 22.71
N ILE A 79 -14.77 -7.88 22.42
CA ILE A 79 -15.72 -8.77 21.74
C ILE A 79 -16.96 -8.98 22.60
N VAL A 80 -16.78 -9.38 23.86
CA VAL A 80 -17.92 -9.62 24.77
C VAL A 80 -18.69 -8.32 25.00
N TYR A 81 -18.00 -7.20 25.21
CA TYR A 81 -18.63 -5.88 25.32
C TYR A 81 -19.47 -5.56 24.08
N GLY A 82 -18.92 -5.71 22.88
CA GLY A 82 -19.63 -5.43 21.63
C GLY A 82 -20.88 -6.29 21.45
N ILE A 83 -20.83 -7.56 21.84
CA ILE A 83 -21.99 -8.46 21.82
C ILE A 83 -23.04 -7.99 22.86
N LEU A 84 -22.63 -7.73 24.10
CA LEU A 84 -23.54 -7.29 25.16
C LEU A 84 -24.22 -5.94 24.84
N ASP A 85 -23.48 -5.03 24.21
CA ASP A 85 -23.99 -3.72 23.79
C ASP A 85 -24.98 -3.84 22.63
N SER A 86 -24.69 -4.70 21.66
CA SER A 86 -25.57 -4.97 20.51
C SER A 86 -26.91 -5.59 20.92
N VAL A 87 -26.89 -6.54 21.86
CA VAL A 87 -28.10 -7.23 22.34
C VAL A 87 -28.87 -6.40 23.38
N ASN A 88 -28.27 -5.33 23.90
CA ASN A 88 -28.87 -4.41 24.87
C ASN A 88 -29.40 -5.10 26.15
N ILE A 89 -28.68 -6.13 26.63
CA ILE A 89 -29.11 -6.98 27.76
C ILE A 89 -29.34 -6.16 29.04
N PHE A 90 -28.55 -5.11 29.26
CA PHE A 90 -28.60 -4.30 30.47
C PHE A 90 -29.25 -2.92 30.26
N GLY A 91 -30.13 -2.79 29.29
CA GLY A 91 -30.96 -1.59 29.09
C GLY A 91 -30.15 -0.31 28.83
N GLY A 92 -29.10 -0.42 28.01
CA GLY A 92 -28.29 0.70 27.52
C GLY A 92 -27.21 1.17 28.50
N ARG A 93 -27.02 0.46 29.61
CA ARG A 93 -25.99 0.77 30.61
C ARG A 93 -24.62 0.25 30.15
N SER A 94 -23.99 0.99 29.24
CA SER A 94 -22.69 0.61 28.64
C SER A 94 -21.58 0.32 29.66
N GLY A 95 -21.56 1.01 30.81
CA GLY A 95 -20.61 0.72 31.88
C GLY A 95 -20.78 -0.67 32.50
N LEU A 96 -22.02 -1.16 32.61
CA LEU A 96 -22.30 -2.50 33.12
C LEU A 96 -21.96 -3.56 32.07
N ASN A 97 -22.25 -3.29 30.79
CA ASN A 97 -21.82 -4.13 29.66
C ASN A 97 -20.31 -4.33 29.67
N PHE A 98 -19.55 -3.25 29.89
CA PHE A 98 -18.09 -3.29 29.93
C PHE A 98 -17.58 -4.08 31.15
N ALA A 99 -18.12 -3.82 32.34
CA ALA A 99 -17.72 -4.53 33.56
C ALA A 99 -17.96 -6.05 33.45
N VAL A 100 -19.12 -6.46 32.93
CA VAL A 100 -19.44 -7.88 32.70
C VAL A 100 -18.52 -8.46 31.63
N GLY A 101 -18.29 -7.75 30.52
CA GLY A 101 -17.35 -8.17 29.48
C GLY A 101 -15.93 -8.39 30.00
N ALA A 102 -15.44 -7.48 30.85
CA ALA A 102 -14.13 -7.58 31.48
C ALA A 102 -14.04 -8.78 32.45
N ILE A 103 -15.08 -9.03 33.26
CA ILE A 103 -15.12 -10.18 34.18
C ILE A 103 -15.11 -11.50 33.39
N VAL A 104 -15.92 -11.60 32.33
CA VAL A 104 -15.99 -12.80 31.48
C VAL A 104 -14.65 -13.04 30.78
N ALA A 105 -14.05 -12.00 30.20
CA ALA A 105 -12.73 -12.09 29.57
C ALA A 105 -11.63 -12.49 30.57
N LEU A 106 -11.68 -11.93 31.79
CA LEU A 106 -10.76 -12.26 32.86
C LEU A 106 -10.80 -13.75 33.21
N ILE A 107 -12.01 -14.28 33.45
CA ILE A 107 -12.20 -15.70 33.76
C ILE A 107 -11.70 -16.55 32.58
N GLY A 108 -12.06 -16.18 31.35
CA GLY A 108 -11.67 -16.91 30.15
C GLY A 108 -10.15 -17.06 30.00
N ILE A 109 -9.40 -16.00 30.29
CA ILE A 109 -7.94 -16.00 30.09
C ILE A 109 -7.20 -16.61 31.27
N ARG A 110 -7.67 -16.37 32.50
CA ARG A 110 -7.04 -16.92 33.70
C ARG A 110 -7.03 -18.45 33.73
N PHE A 111 -8.07 -19.08 33.19
CA PHE A 111 -8.18 -20.53 33.14
C PHE A 111 -7.73 -21.13 31.79
N LEU A 112 -7.10 -20.33 30.94
CA LEU A 112 -6.66 -20.77 29.63
C LEU A 112 -5.33 -21.54 29.76
N PRO A 113 -5.22 -22.77 29.22
CA PRO A 113 -3.96 -23.53 29.26
C PRO A 113 -2.82 -22.75 28.59
N SER A 114 -1.62 -22.81 29.15
CA SER A 114 -0.45 -22.02 28.71
C SER A 114 -0.12 -22.18 27.22
N GLY A 115 -0.32 -23.37 26.64
CA GLY A 115 -0.09 -23.62 25.21
C GLY A 115 -1.25 -23.20 24.29
N LEU A 116 -2.46 -23.04 24.80
CA LEU A 116 -3.63 -22.72 23.97
C LEU A 116 -3.61 -21.24 23.55
N LEU A 117 -3.09 -20.36 24.40
CA LEU A 117 -2.99 -18.94 24.12
C LEU A 117 -2.02 -18.66 22.97
N GLU A 118 -0.88 -19.37 22.95
CA GLU A 118 0.08 -19.35 21.86
C GLU A 118 -0.50 -19.98 20.58
N ALA A 119 -1.24 -21.10 20.70
CA ALA A 119 -1.90 -21.73 19.57
C ALA A 119 -2.98 -20.84 18.93
N ILE A 120 -3.73 -20.06 19.72
CA ILE A 120 -4.70 -19.06 19.23
C ILE A 120 -3.97 -17.83 18.66
N ALA A 121 -2.81 -17.49 19.21
CA ALA A 121 -2.00 -16.39 18.71
C ALA A 121 -1.37 -16.71 17.34
N LEU A 122 -1.12 -17.98 17.00
CA LEU A 122 -0.53 -18.38 15.72
C LEU A 122 -1.36 -17.95 14.49
N PRO A 123 -2.68 -18.22 14.38
CA PRO A 123 -3.50 -17.65 13.31
C PRO A 123 -3.59 -16.13 13.40
N SER A 124 -3.54 -15.57 14.62
CA SER A 124 -3.61 -14.14 14.83
C SER A 124 -2.38 -13.40 14.28
N SER A 125 -1.19 -14.01 14.29
CA SER A 125 0.01 -13.40 13.72
C SER A 125 -0.10 -13.23 12.21
N ALA A 126 -0.70 -14.21 11.52
CA ALA A 126 -1.01 -14.10 10.09
C ALA A 126 -2.03 -12.98 9.81
N LEU A 127 -3.08 -12.87 10.64
CA LEU A 127 -4.07 -11.80 10.54
C LEU A 127 -3.45 -10.42 10.82
N VAL A 128 -2.62 -10.31 11.86
CA VAL A 128 -1.96 -9.07 12.23
C VAL A 128 -0.97 -8.67 11.14
N ALA A 129 -0.17 -9.61 10.62
CA ALA A 129 0.70 -9.37 9.46
C ALA A 129 -0.12 -8.92 8.24
N ALA A 130 -1.28 -9.55 7.99
CA ALA A 130 -2.19 -9.14 6.93
C ALA A 130 -2.66 -7.71 7.13
N ILE A 131 -3.15 -7.35 8.33
CA ILE A 131 -3.63 -6.00 8.64
C ILE A 131 -2.49 -4.99 8.52
N VAL A 132 -1.30 -5.29 9.05
CA VAL A 132 -0.15 -4.40 9.04
C VAL A 132 0.39 -4.18 7.62
N LEU A 133 0.23 -5.13 6.70
CA LEU A 133 0.57 -4.93 5.28
C LEU A 133 -0.58 -4.27 4.50
N LEU A 134 -1.82 -4.67 4.77
CA LEU A 134 -3.00 -4.23 4.04
C LEU A 134 -3.38 -2.78 4.38
N VAL A 135 -3.27 -2.36 5.65
CA VAL A 135 -3.65 -1.00 6.07
C VAL A 135 -2.79 0.07 5.39
N PRO A 136 -1.44 0.02 5.44
CA PRO A 136 -0.60 0.96 4.70
C PRO A 136 -0.86 0.91 3.19
N PHE A 137 -1.10 -0.28 2.63
CA PHE A 137 -1.44 -0.44 1.22
C PHE A 137 -2.74 0.29 0.85
N VAL A 138 -3.81 0.11 1.64
CA VAL A 138 -5.11 0.77 1.42
C VAL A 138 -5.00 2.28 1.61
N ILE A 139 -4.24 2.75 2.60
CA ILE A 139 -3.98 4.18 2.82
C ILE A 139 -3.22 4.77 1.63
N ALA A 140 -2.14 4.12 1.20
CA ALA A 140 -1.36 4.54 0.04
C ALA A 140 -2.24 4.56 -1.23
N PHE A 141 -3.06 3.53 -1.43
CA PHE A 141 -4.01 3.46 -2.52
C PHE A 141 -4.99 4.63 -2.50
N TYR A 142 -5.61 4.91 -1.35
CA TYR A 142 -6.54 6.02 -1.21
C TYR A 142 -5.86 7.36 -1.49
N ILE A 143 -4.67 7.61 -0.93
CA ILE A 143 -3.96 8.87 -1.14
C ILE A 143 -3.57 9.03 -2.61
N ILE A 144 -3.00 8.00 -3.23
CA ILE A 144 -2.45 8.10 -4.59
C ILE A 144 -3.57 8.13 -5.63
N GLU A 145 -4.58 7.27 -5.52
CA GLU A 145 -5.62 7.15 -6.55
C GLU A 145 -6.76 8.17 -6.36
N VAL A 146 -7.06 8.58 -5.13
CA VAL A 146 -8.20 9.49 -4.86
C VAL A 146 -7.74 10.94 -4.70
N LYS A 147 -6.58 11.19 -4.09
CA LYS A 147 -6.14 12.56 -3.77
C LYS A 147 -5.07 13.11 -4.71
N MET A 148 -4.26 12.28 -5.35
CA MET A 148 -3.25 12.73 -6.30
C MET A 148 -3.76 12.68 -7.75
N GLU A 149 -3.21 13.54 -8.61
CA GLU A 149 -3.46 13.44 -10.04
C GLU A 149 -3.00 12.06 -10.55
N LYS A 150 -3.82 11.47 -11.41
CA LYS A 150 -3.77 10.09 -11.93
C LYS A 150 -2.43 9.63 -12.54
N TYR A 151 -1.44 10.52 -12.64
CA TYR A 151 -0.12 10.25 -13.23
C TYR A 151 1.05 10.91 -12.50
N SER A 152 0.92 11.24 -11.22
CA SER A 152 2.02 11.86 -10.49
C SER A 152 3.23 10.92 -10.38
N ILE A 153 4.43 11.43 -10.66
CA ILE A 153 5.70 10.71 -10.44
C ILE A 153 5.82 10.29 -8.98
N ALA A 154 5.34 11.13 -8.06
CA ALA A 154 5.28 10.84 -6.63
C ALA A 154 4.51 9.55 -6.33
N GLY A 155 3.33 9.34 -6.93
CA GLY A 155 2.55 8.12 -6.75
C GLY A 155 3.33 6.86 -7.14
N LYS A 156 4.08 6.91 -8.25
CA LYS A 156 4.94 5.79 -8.68
C LYS A 156 6.07 5.52 -7.71
N LEU A 157 6.73 6.56 -7.22
CA LEU A 157 7.82 6.42 -6.25
C LEU A 157 7.32 5.83 -4.94
N ILE A 158 6.14 6.22 -4.45
CA ILE A 158 5.54 5.65 -3.23
C ILE A 158 5.23 4.16 -3.41
N TRP A 159 4.62 3.77 -4.54
CA TRP A 159 4.34 2.36 -4.78
C TRP A 159 5.61 1.51 -4.95
N ILE A 160 6.66 2.05 -5.59
CA ILE A 160 7.97 1.40 -5.69
C ILE A 160 8.57 1.24 -4.28
N ALA A 161 8.58 2.30 -3.48
CA ALA A 161 9.08 2.26 -2.11
C ALA A 161 8.32 1.24 -1.26
N LEU A 162 6.98 1.21 -1.34
CA LEU A 162 6.15 0.24 -0.63
C LEU A 162 6.44 -1.19 -1.10
N GLY A 163 6.57 -1.42 -2.41
CA GLY A 163 6.95 -2.72 -2.96
C GLY A 163 8.32 -3.20 -2.47
N ILE A 164 9.32 -2.31 -2.45
CA ILE A 164 10.66 -2.60 -1.92
C ILE A 164 10.60 -2.95 -0.44
N ILE A 165 9.85 -2.19 0.37
CA ILE A 165 9.68 -2.46 1.81
C ILE A 165 9.04 -3.84 2.02
N ILE A 166 8.00 -4.19 1.27
CA ILE A 166 7.33 -5.49 1.39
C ILE A 166 8.28 -6.63 0.98
N ILE A 167 9.03 -6.47 -0.10
CA ILE A 167 10.02 -7.47 -0.55
C ILE A 167 11.13 -7.63 0.51
N PHE A 168 11.63 -6.52 1.06
CA PHE A 168 12.62 -6.54 2.13
C PHE A 168 12.09 -7.28 3.36
N LEU A 169 10.87 -6.98 3.80
CA LEU A 169 10.21 -7.70 4.89
C LEU A 169 10.04 -9.18 4.59
N TRP A 170 9.74 -9.54 3.35
CA TRP A 170 9.63 -10.94 2.93
C TRP A 170 10.95 -11.69 3.13
N PHE A 171 12.05 -11.14 2.61
CA PHE A 171 13.37 -11.77 2.75
C PHE A 171 13.82 -11.84 4.20
N ASN A 172 13.56 -10.80 5.01
CA ASN A 172 13.92 -10.82 6.43
C ASN A 172 13.15 -11.91 7.20
N ASN A 173 11.85 -12.04 6.94
CA ASN A 173 11.02 -13.04 7.63
C ASN A 173 11.19 -14.46 7.07
N MET A 174 11.71 -14.62 5.85
CA MET A 174 11.94 -15.93 5.23
C MET A 174 12.95 -16.79 5.98
N TYR A 175 13.94 -16.18 6.61
CA TYR A 175 14.99 -16.89 7.36
C TYR A 175 14.69 -16.99 8.86
N THR A 176 13.90 -16.06 9.41
CA THR A 176 13.70 -15.96 10.87
C THR A 176 12.39 -16.60 11.34
N SER A 177 11.37 -16.76 10.48
CA SER A 177 10.09 -17.32 10.90
C SER A 177 10.05 -18.86 10.83
N SER A 178 9.75 -19.49 11.97
CA SER A 178 9.44 -20.93 12.03
C SER A 178 8.11 -21.31 11.38
N ASN A 179 7.24 -20.33 11.11
CA ASN A 179 5.92 -20.58 10.55
C ASN A 179 5.86 -20.14 9.09
N GLN A 180 6.12 -21.07 8.17
CA GLN A 180 6.21 -20.75 6.74
C GLN A 180 4.86 -20.39 6.09
N GLY A 181 3.72 -20.77 6.70
CA GLY A 181 2.41 -20.66 6.07
C GLY A 181 1.95 -19.22 5.79
N TRP A 182 2.27 -18.28 6.68
CA TRP A 182 1.84 -16.88 6.54
C TRP A 182 2.80 -16.05 5.68
N LEU A 183 4.02 -16.53 5.41
CA LEU A 183 5.00 -15.85 4.54
C LEU A 183 4.48 -15.62 3.12
N VAL A 184 3.47 -16.39 2.69
CA VAL A 184 2.80 -16.25 1.39
C VAL A 184 2.10 -14.89 1.23
N ILE A 185 1.80 -14.19 2.33
CA ILE A 185 1.14 -12.88 2.26
C ILE A 185 2.04 -11.79 1.64
N TYR A 186 3.35 -11.86 1.89
CA TYR A 186 4.29 -10.88 1.35
C TYR A 186 4.34 -10.88 -0.18
N PRO A 187 4.55 -12.01 -0.89
CA PRO A 187 4.56 -12.02 -2.34
C PRO A 187 3.18 -11.65 -2.93
N ILE A 188 2.07 -12.01 -2.27
CA ILE A 188 0.72 -11.56 -2.70
C ILE A 188 0.64 -10.03 -2.67
N MET A 189 1.07 -9.40 -1.57
CA MET A 189 1.03 -7.94 -1.41
C MET A 189 2.03 -7.23 -2.34
N ALA A 190 3.23 -7.79 -2.54
CA ALA A 190 4.20 -7.27 -3.50
C ALA A 190 3.65 -7.34 -4.94
N PHE A 191 2.98 -8.43 -5.29
CA PHE A 191 2.30 -8.58 -6.58
C PHE A 191 1.14 -7.60 -6.74
N ALA A 192 0.37 -7.33 -5.67
CA ALA A 192 -0.66 -6.29 -5.69
C ALA A 192 -0.07 -4.90 -5.95
N CYS A 193 1.04 -4.53 -5.29
CA CYS A 193 1.77 -3.30 -5.58
C CYS A 193 2.23 -3.23 -7.04
N PHE A 194 2.74 -4.34 -7.58
CA PHE A 194 3.15 -4.44 -8.98
C PHE A 194 1.99 -4.22 -9.96
N ILE A 195 0.81 -4.82 -9.70
CA ILE A 195 -0.39 -4.61 -10.52
C ILE A 195 -0.81 -3.13 -10.51
N VAL A 196 -0.80 -2.47 -9.35
CA VAL A 196 -1.16 -1.05 -9.27
C VAL A 196 -0.15 -0.19 -10.03
N LEU A 197 1.14 -0.46 -9.89
CA LEU A 197 2.20 0.20 -10.65
C LEU A 197 2.04 0.03 -12.16
N TRP A 198 1.68 -1.18 -12.59
CA TRP A 198 1.42 -1.48 -14.00
C TRP A 198 0.26 -0.65 -14.54
N LYS A 199 -0.84 -0.55 -13.77
CA LYS A 199 -2.03 0.24 -14.14
C LYS A 199 -1.77 1.74 -14.18
N HIS A 200 -0.78 2.25 -13.45
CA HIS A 200 -0.43 3.67 -13.39
C HIS A 200 0.24 4.23 -14.69
N GLY A 201 0.06 3.54 -15.82
CA GLY A 201 0.27 4.08 -17.15
C GLY A 201 1.73 4.18 -17.59
N THR A 202 2.69 3.59 -16.86
CA THR A 202 4.09 3.54 -17.31
C THR A 202 4.19 2.86 -18.67
N ILE A 203 3.50 1.73 -18.86
CA ILE A 203 3.51 0.97 -20.11
C ILE A 203 2.64 1.62 -21.18
N GLN A 204 1.48 2.17 -20.82
CA GLN A 204 0.61 2.84 -21.78
C GLN A 204 1.23 4.12 -22.36
N LYS A 205 1.97 4.89 -21.55
CA LYS A 205 2.72 6.06 -22.06
C LYS A 205 3.89 5.63 -22.95
N TRP A 206 4.56 4.52 -22.62
CA TRP A 206 5.65 3.99 -23.44
C TRP A 206 5.15 3.48 -24.80
N ILE A 207 4.07 2.69 -24.80
CA ILE A 207 3.41 2.20 -26.03
C ILE A 207 2.79 3.36 -26.81
N GLY A 208 2.19 4.32 -26.12
CA GLY A 208 1.63 5.52 -26.73
C GLY A 208 2.71 6.31 -27.46
N LYS A 209 3.82 6.62 -26.79
CA LYS A 209 4.95 7.34 -27.37
C LYS A 209 5.54 6.60 -28.57
N ALA A 210 5.73 5.29 -28.47
CA ALA A 210 6.19 4.47 -29.59
C ALA A 210 5.24 4.57 -30.80
N LYS A 211 3.91 4.57 -30.59
CA LYS A 211 2.93 4.73 -31.66
C LYS A 211 2.89 6.14 -32.25
N THR A 212 3.05 7.19 -31.45
CA THR A 212 3.09 8.57 -31.95
C THR A 212 4.35 8.82 -32.75
N ASP A 213 5.51 8.32 -32.30
CA ASP A 213 6.78 8.46 -33.01
C ASP A 213 6.71 7.77 -34.38
N THR A 214 6.13 6.56 -34.46
CA THR A 214 5.89 5.89 -35.75
C THR A 214 4.86 6.62 -36.63
N SER A 215 3.88 7.31 -36.04
CA SER A 215 2.88 8.06 -36.79
C SER A 215 3.44 9.39 -37.33
N LEU A 216 4.31 10.05 -36.57
CA LEU A 216 5.04 11.25 -36.99
C LEU A 216 6.04 10.92 -38.11
N GLU A 217 6.79 9.82 -37.99
CA GLU A 217 7.64 9.34 -39.09
C GLU A 217 6.84 9.01 -40.35
N LYS A 218 5.69 8.36 -40.22
CA LYS A 218 4.81 8.10 -41.37
C LYS A 218 4.26 9.39 -41.99
N THR A 219 3.89 10.38 -41.18
CA THR A 219 3.35 11.65 -41.69
C THR A 219 4.43 12.45 -42.40
N GLY A 220 5.65 12.52 -41.84
CA GLY A 220 6.80 13.14 -42.49
C GLY A 220 7.18 12.46 -43.81
N ASN A 221 7.16 11.12 -43.85
CA ASN A 221 7.41 10.38 -45.09
C ASN A 221 6.32 10.60 -46.15
N ILE A 222 5.03 10.67 -45.76
CA ILE A 222 3.93 10.97 -46.70
C ILE A 222 4.08 12.38 -47.29
N GLU A 223 4.46 13.36 -46.48
CA GLU A 223 4.67 14.73 -46.95
C GLU A 223 5.89 14.83 -47.87
N ARG A 224 6.97 14.12 -47.54
CA ARG A 224 8.16 13.97 -48.38
C ARG A 224 7.83 13.33 -49.73
N ASP A 225 7.10 12.21 -49.72
CA ASP A 225 6.67 11.49 -50.93
C ASP A 225 5.78 12.37 -51.81
N ARG A 226 4.89 13.17 -51.20
CA ARG A 226 4.03 14.11 -51.92
C ARG A 226 4.81 15.23 -52.59
N ILE A 227 5.83 15.78 -51.93
CA ILE A 227 6.71 16.80 -52.52
C ILE A 227 7.54 16.21 -53.66
N VAL A 228 8.09 15.00 -53.49
CA VAL A 228 8.87 14.31 -54.52
C VAL A 228 8.01 14.02 -55.76
N ALA A 229 6.78 13.56 -55.57
CA ALA A 229 5.83 13.36 -56.67
C ALA A 229 5.55 14.66 -57.44
N LYS A 230 5.29 15.76 -56.72
CA LYS A 230 5.02 17.07 -57.33
C LYS A 230 6.24 17.63 -58.09
N ILE A 231 7.46 17.43 -57.58
CA ILE A 231 8.69 17.80 -58.29
C ILE A 231 8.79 17.03 -59.61
N LYS A 232 8.51 15.72 -59.59
CA LYS A 232 8.55 14.88 -60.79
C LYS A 232 7.54 15.34 -61.85
N ASP A 233 6.31 15.64 -61.44
CA ASP A 233 5.27 16.16 -62.34
C ASP A 233 5.67 17.51 -62.95
N LEU A 234 6.22 18.43 -62.16
CA LEU A 234 6.72 19.72 -62.63
C LEU A 234 7.92 19.57 -63.58
N GLN A 235 8.79 18.60 -63.36
CA GLN A 235 9.90 18.29 -64.29
C GLN A 235 9.40 17.77 -65.64
N THR A 236 8.35 16.94 -65.64
CA THR A 236 7.69 16.49 -66.87
C THR A 236 7.02 17.66 -67.60
N ALA A 237 6.33 18.55 -66.88
CA ALA A 237 5.73 19.76 -67.46
C ALA A 237 6.80 20.71 -68.03
N LEU A 238 7.93 20.88 -67.33
CA LEU A 238 9.05 21.71 -67.78
C LEU A 238 9.65 21.22 -69.10
N ALA A 239 9.73 19.90 -69.29
CA ALA A 239 10.20 19.30 -70.55
C ALA A 239 9.26 19.59 -71.73
N GLY A 240 7.95 19.75 -71.48
CA GLY A 240 6.93 20.06 -72.48
C GLY A 240 6.65 21.55 -72.70
N ALA A 241 7.24 22.45 -71.91
CA ALA A 241 6.93 23.88 -71.97
C ALA A 241 7.51 24.56 -73.22
N GLU A 242 6.65 25.23 -73.99
CA GLU A 242 7.00 25.93 -75.24
C GLU A 242 7.50 27.36 -75.00
N SER A 243 6.99 28.04 -73.95
CA SER A 243 7.35 29.42 -73.61
C SER A 243 8.49 29.49 -72.59
N ASN A 244 9.41 30.45 -72.79
CA ASN A 244 10.52 30.69 -71.86
C ASN A 244 10.03 31.21 -70.49
N GLU A 245 8.95 31.99 -70.46
CA GLU A 245 8.35 32.48 -69.21
C GLU A 245 7.80 31.33 -68.37
N GLU A 246 7.16 30.36 -69.01
CA GLU A 246 6.61 29.17 -68.36
C GLU A 246 7.72 28.29 -67.78
N ARG A 247 8.83 28.12 -68.52
CA ARG A 247 10.02 27.42 -68.03
C ARG A 247 10.61 28.07 -66.78
N ILE A 248 10.75 29.40 -66.76
CA ILE A 248 11.27 30.14 -65.60
C ILE A 248 10.35 29.97 -64.39
N ARG A 249 9.03 30.03 -64.59
CA ARG A 249 8.05 29.82 -63.52
C ARG A 249 8.14 28.42 -62.93
N LEU A 250 8.12 27.39 -63.77
CA LEU A 250 8.20 25.99 -63.35
C LEU A 250 9.53 25.69 -62.63
N ASN A 251 10.65 26.21 -63.12
CA ASN A 251 11.95 26.04 -62.44
C ASN A 251 11.97 26.69 -61.06
N ARG A 252 11.36 27.87 -60.89
CA ARG A 252 11.27 28.54 -59.59
C ARG A 252 10.47 27.69 -58.59
N GLU A 253 9.33 27.13 -59.00
CA GLU A 253 8.50 26.27 -58.14
C GLU A 253 9.24 24.97 -57.76
N ILE A 254 10.01 24.37 -58.69
CA ILE A 254 10.85 23.19 -58.40
C ILE A 254 11.93 23.52 -57.36
N VAL A 255 12.62 24.66 -57.49
CA VAL A 255 13.65 25.09 -56.54
C VAL A 255 13.06 25.33 -55.15
N GLU A 256 11.91 25.97 -55.08
CA GLU A 256 11.20 26.20 -53.82
C GLU A 256 10.77 24.89 -53.15
N LEU A 257 10.21 23.94 -53.91
CA LEU A 257 9.83 22.63 -53.40
C LEU A 257 11.05 21.80 -52.95
N ARG A 258 12.19 21.88 -53.65
CA ARG A 258 13.44 21.24 -53.21
C ARG A 258 13.96 21.82 -51.90
N LYS A 259 13.89 23.15 -51.76
CA LYS A 259 14.26 23.83 -50.51
C LYS A 259 13.35 23.40 -49.35
N ASN A 260 12.05 23.25 -49.60
CA ASN A 260 11.11 22.73 -48.60
C ASN A 260 11.42 21.27 -48.25
N LEU A 261 11.80 20.44 -49.23
CA LEU A 261 12.22 19.05 -49.01
C LEU A 261 13.48 18.94 -48.15
N GLU A 262 14.43 19.87 -48.29
CA GLU A 262 15.65 19.92 -47.47
C GLU A 262 15.39 20.39 -46.03
N SER A 263 14.24 21.05 -45.79
CA SER A 263 13.85 21.52 -44.45
C SER A 263 13.03 20.53 -43.63
N ILE A 264 12.62 19.40 -44.24
CA ILE A 264 11.86 18.30 -43.61
C ILE A 264 12.83 17.19 -43.22
#